data_AF-A0A9P7HAP3-F1
#
_entry.id   AF-A0A9P7HAP3-F1
#
_cell.length_a   1.000
_cell.length_b   1.000
_cell.length_c   1.000
_cell.angle_alpha   90.00
_cell.angle_beta   90.00
_cell.angle_gamma   90.00
#
_symmetry.space_group_name_H-M   'P 1'
#
loop_
_entity.id
_entity.type
_entity.pdbx_description
1 polymer ?
#
loop_
_entity_poly.entity_id
_entity_poly.type
_entity_poly.pdbx_seq_one_letter_code
_entity_poly.pdbx_strand_id
1 'polypeptide(L)'
;MPIKAILEVSSMTEVLALAFKSSRWTIHIAVAAWVSLFLAIQVGYASLGLCYSVEKTEDVALMVPGKVSMANLTTIFPTAILNASQSATDQEYAANNYGIMSLALKEGSLDDIPVSETLFFGDNNFLFCDNYCSYVFRETNTETVDNPYKAPVIALTDRRVDIKANCSAYRVHEGGNGTSSTIVVEQNSRNTSITLPSSKGSDQKVYITSANQTCGSDCSTVSAFEASSTDPWFYNCTISLGPVLNAKRPEHEIGQSLARLATSAIALGGFGDEGDIRTNSYPKASVFGMPLNGSTDGMQYILSRFATGVLAAVVESNTDIVMDGQQPTIGQKLNVSHWGIITLILWVTTFLQLIVAIVATKVSERVVVPPRDSLSQAQILRGMVVDGIMQEEAKVKGQVPQVRSLWIYRNQHVDAGLYDLYMEEVRT
;
A
#
# COMPACT_ATOMS: atom_id res chain seq x y z
N MET A 1 57.55 18.16 28.88
CA MET A 1 56.42 18.72 28.10
C MET A 1 55.70 19.76 28.95
N PRO A 2 55.32 20.95 28.45
CA PRO A 2 54.75 21.97 29.32
C PRO A 2 53.35 21.53 29.78
N ILE A 3 53.18 21.48 31.09
CA ILE A 3 51.97 21.11 31.85
C ILE A 3 50.71 21.87 31.36
N LYS A 4 50.90 23.03 30.72
CA LYS A 4 49.84 23.80 30.05
C LYS A 4 49.03 22.98 29.02
N ALA A 5 49.67 22.11 28.24
CA ALA A 5 48.98 21.36 27.19
C ALA A 5 48.00 20.30 27.73
N ILE A 6 48.19 19.82 28.95
CA ILE A 6 47.27 18.85 29.62
C ILE A 6 46.09 19.59 30.29
N LEU A 7 46.32 20.83 30.75
CA LEU A 7 45.31 21.64 31.46
C LEU A 7 44.38 22.43 30.52
N GLU A 8 44.76 22.61 29.25
CA GLU A 8 44.01 23.39 28.25
C GLU A 8 43.46 22.55 27.09
N VAL A 9 43.27 21.23 27.28
CA VAL A 9 42.66 20.39 26.25
C VAL A 9 41.19 20.79 26.06
N SER A 10 40.94 21.59 25.03
CA SER A 10 39.61 22.10 24.68
C SER A 10 39.15 21.59 23.31
N SER A 11 40.05 21.05 22.50
CA SER A 11 39.75 20.52 21.17
C SER A 11 40.28 19.10 20.92
N MET A 12 39.62 18.34 20.05
CA MET A 12 40.02 16.98 19.66
C MET A 12 41.45 16.92 19.07
N THR A 13 41.85 17.98 18.38
CA THR A 13 43.18 18.12 17.77
C THR A 13 44.27 18.18 18.83
N GLU A 14 43.98 18.77 19.99
CA GLU A 14 44.90 18.87 21.12
C GLU A 14 45.05 17.53 21.84
N VAL A 15 43.95 16.77 22.01
CA VAL A 15 43.96 15.40 22.57
C VAL A 15 44.82 14.46 21.72
N LEU A 16 44.64 14.50 20.40
CA LEU A 16 45.41 13.69 19.45
C LEU A 16 46.89 14.09 19.41
N ALA A 17 47.19 15.40 19.43
CA ALA A 17 48.56 15.90 19.53
C ALA A 17 49.25 15.46 20.83
N LEU A 18 48.50 15.35 21.94
CA LEU A 18 48.98 14.86 23.22
C LEU A 18 49.31 13.36 23.17
N ALA A 19 48.52 12.57 22.43
CA ALA A 19 48.79 11.16 22.18
C ALA A 19 50.06 10.95 21.33
N PHE A 20 50.27 11.72 20.27
CA PHE A 20 51.46 11.54 19.41
C PHE A 20 52.79 11.95 20.06
N LYS A 21 52.74 12.75 21.13
CA LYS A 21 53.93 13.35 21.76
C LYS A 21 54.22 12.82 23.17
N SER A 22 53.36 11.96 23.70
CA SER A 22 53.54 11.27 24.97
C SER A 22 54.19 9.89 24.77
N SER A 23 55.07 9.47 25.68
CA SER A 23 55.65 8.11 25.70
C SER A 23 54.90 7.16 26.64
N ARG A 24 53.91 7.65 27.40
CA ARG A 24 53.22 6.85 28.42
C ARG A 24 52.06 6.07 27.82
N TRP A 25 52.12 4.76 27.95
CA TRP A 25 51.10 3.81 27.46
C TRP A 25 49.69 4.09 27.99
N THR A 26 49.57 4.58 29.23
CA THR A 26 48.28 4.93 29.86
C THR A 26 47.56 6.08 29.15
N ILE A 27 48.30 7.07 28.65
CA ILE A 27 47.74 8.21 27.91
C ILE A 27 47.24 7.74 26.54
N HIS A 28 47.99 6.85 25.87
CA HIS A 28 47.55 6.26 24.61
C HIS A 28 46.26 5.44 24.77
N ILE A 29 46.15 4.64 25.84
CA ILE A 29 44.93 3.86 26.14
C ILE A 29 43.74 4.80 26.39
N ALA A 30 43.93 5.86 27.18
CA ALA A 30 42.87 6.82 27.49
C ALA A 30 42.36 7.55 26.22
N VAL A 31 43.28 8.01 25.37
CA VAL A 31 42.93 8.67 24.11
C VAL A 31 42.27 7.70 23.14
N ALA A 32 42.78 6.46 23.03
CA ALA A 32 42.19 5.43 22.18
C ALA A 32 40.76 5.06 22.63
N ALA A 33 40.53 4.90 23.94
CA ALA A 33 39.21 4.64 24.49
C ALA A 33 38.22 5.79 24.21
N TRP A 34 38.68 7.03 24.38
CA TRP A 34 37.88 8.22 24.11
C TRP A 34 37.48 8.35 22.64
N VAL A 35 38.45 8.16 21.72
CA VAL A 35 38.19 8.17 20.27
C VAL A 35 37.25 7.03 19.87
N SER A 36 37.45 5.84 20.41
CA SER A 36 36.59 4.67 20.13
C SER A 36 35.14 4.91 20.55
N LEU A 37 34.92 5.57 21.70
CA LEU A 37 33.59 5.93 22.17
C LEU A 37 32.89 6.92 21.24
N PHE A 38 33.60 7.97 20.81
CA PHE A 38 33.07 8.92 19.85
C PHE A 38 32.71 8.27 18.52
N LEU A 39 33.58 7.39 18.02
CA LEU A 39 33.35 6.66 16.78
C LEU A 39 32.16 5.71 16.91
N ALA A 40 32.04 4.98 18.03
CA ALA A 40 30.90 4.10 18.30
C ALA A 40 29.57 4.85 18.35
N ILE A 41 29.53 6.05 18.95
CA ILE A 41 28.33 6.89 18.98
C ILE A 41 27.94 7.33 17.56
N GLN A 42 28.90 7.81 16.76
CA GLN A 42 28.64 8.22 15.37
C GLN A 42 28.15 7.05 14.52
N VAL A 43 28.75 5.87 14.67
CA VAL A 43 28.28 4.64 14.00
C VAL A 43 26.87 4.29 14.45
N GLY A 44 26.56 4.39 15.75
CA GLY A 44 25.21 4.18 16.28
C GLY A 44 24.17 5.10 15.65
N TYR A 45 24.46 6.42 15.58
CA TYR A 45 23.59 7.39 14.92
C TYR A 45 23.42 7.12 13.43
N ALA A 46 24.50 6.82 12.71
CA ALA A 46 24.44 6.46 11.30
C ALA A 46 23.63 5.18 11.07
N SER A 47 23.72 4.21 11.98
CA SER A 47 22.98 2.94 11.91
C SER A 47 21.48 3.13 12.13
N LEU A 48 21.04 4.16 12.85
CA LEU A 48 19.62 4.51 12.95
C LEU A 48 19.04 4.90 11.58
N GLY A 49 19.82 5.59 10.75
CA GLY A 49 19.45 5.93 9.37
C GLY A 49 19.22 4.72 8.45
N LEU A 50 19.79 3.55 8.80
CA LEU A 50 19.58 2.29 8.07
C LEU A 50 18.33 1.54 8.54
N CYS A 51 17.77 1.90 9.70
CA CYS A 51 16.68 1.16 10.31
C CYS A 51 15.29 1.73 9.98
N TYR A 52 15.22 2.88 9.31
CA TYR A 52 13.99 3.44 8.76
C TYR A 52 14.16 3.72 7.26
N SER A 53 13.11 3.43 6.49
CA SER A 53 12.98 3.78 5.09
C SER A 53 11.71 4.61 4.92
N VAL A 54 11.78 5.65 4.08
CA VAL A 54 10.57 6.34 3.60
C VAL A 54 10.18 5.65 2.31
N GLU A 55 9.14 4.83 2.39
CA GLU A 55 8.62 4.05 1.28
C GLU A 55 7.35 4.72 0.73
N LYS A 56 7.03 4.44 -0.53
CA LYS A 56 5.73 4.83 -1.07
C LYS A 56 4.65 3.92 -0.47
N THR A 57 3.46 4.46 -0.27
CA THR A 57 2.31 3.64 0.09
C THR A 57 1.77 3.04 -1.20
N GLU A 58 1.87 1.72 -1.33
CA GLU A 58 1.39 0.97 -2.50
C GLU A 58 0.00 0.37 -2.28
N ASP A 59 -0.50 0.42 -1.04
CA ASP A 59 -1.74 -0.25 -0.64
C ASP A 59 -2.94 0.71 -0.55
N VAL A 60 -2.70 1.95 -0.09
CA VAL A 60 -3.73 2.95 0.21
C VAL A 60 -3.34 4.30 -0.38
N ALA A 61 -4.29 4.98 -1.01
CA ALA A 61 -4.13 6.31 -1.54
C ALA A 61 -4.29 7.36 -0.45
N LEU A 62 -3.44 8.39 -0.47
CA LEU A 62 -3.69 9.62 0.28
C LEU A 62 -4.71 10.45 -0.50
N MET A 63 -5.88 10.65 0.10
CA MET A 63 -6.95 11.45 -0.48
C MET A 63 -6.72 12.94 -0.21
N VAL A 64 -6.63 13.75 -1.28
CA VAL A 64 -6.41 15.20 -1.21
C VAL A 64 -7.54 15.91 -1.93
N PRO A 65 -8.11 17.02 -1.40
CA PRO A 65 -9.11 17.79 -2.12
C PRO A 65 -8.57 18.27 -3.48
N GLY A 66 -9.26 17.92 -4.55
CA GLY A 66 -8.78 18.18 -5.91
C GLY A 66 -9.78 17.76 -6.97
N LYS A 67 -9.30 17.59 -8.21
CA LYS A 67 -10.14 17.12 -9.31
C LYS A 67 -9.97 15.62 -9.50
N VAL A 68 -11.08 14.92 -9.66
CA VAL A 68 -11.14 13.49 -9.92
C VAL A 68 -11.74 13.24 -11.29
N SER A 69 -11.22 12.23 -11.97
CA SER A 69 -11.75 11.68 -13.21
C SER A 69 -12.56 10.44 -12.88
N MET A 70 -13.77 10.35 -13.42
CA MET A 70 -14.58 9.13 -13.36
C MET A 70 -15.36 8.96 -14.66
N ALA A 71 -15.65 7.71 -15.02
CA ALA A 71 -16.39 7.42 -16.24
C ALA A 71 -17.80 8.06 -16.23
N ASN A 72 -18.23 8.55 -17.39
CA ASN A 72 -19.60 9.01 -17.56
C ASN A 72 -20.57 7.82 -17.56
N LEU A 73 -21.47 7.73 -16.57
CA LEU A 73 -22.40 6.62 -16.40
C LEU A 73 -23.81 6.88 -16.95
N THR A 74 -24.00 7.91 -17.78
CA THR A 74 -25.32 8.26 -18.33
C THR A 74 -25.85 7.21 -19.31
N THR A 75 -24.99 6.70 -20.19
CA THR A 75 -25.29 5.68 -21.21
C THR A 75 -24.01 4.98 -21.65
N ILE A 76 -24.11 4.05 -22.60
CA ILE A 76 -22.95 3.39 -23.21
C ILE A 76 -22.47 4.22 -24.40
N PHE A 77 -21.18 4.58 -24.41
CA PHE A 77 -20.55 5.24 -25.55
C PHE A 77 -19.70 4.23 -26.32
N PRO A 78 -20.08 3.85 -27.55
CA PRO A 78 -19.32 2.91 -28.39
C PRO A 78 -18.04 3.55 -28.99
N THR A 79 -17.23 4.24 -28.17
CA THR A 79 -16.03 4.99 -28.57
C THR A 79 -14.92 4.11 -29.13
N ALA A 80 -14.86 2.85 -28.71
CA ALA A 80 -13.91 1.86 -29.23
C ALA A 80 -14.30 1.30 -30.62
N ILE A 81 -15.48 1.66 -31.15
CA ILE A 81 -15.99 1.21 -32.44
C ILE A 81 -15.83 2.35 -33.45
N LEU A 82 -14.93 2.15 -34.43
CA LEU A 82 -14.70 3.12 -35.52
C LEU A 82 -16.02 3.47 -36.23
N ASN A 83 -16.34 4.76 -36.34
CA ASN A 83 -17.58 5.30 -36.94
C ASN A 83 -18.89 4.93 -36.22
N ALA A 84 -18.86 4.65 -34.90
CA ALA A 84 -20.12 4.42 -34.19
C ALA A 84 -20.98 5.68 -34.15
N SER A 85 -22.24 5.53 -34.55
CA SER A 85 -23.26 6.53 -34.28
C SER A 85 -23.76 6.32 -32.84
N GLN A 86 -24.34 7.34 -32.19
CA GLN A 86 -25.03 7.15 -30.91
C GLN A 86 -26.42 6.49 -31.10
N SER A 87 -26.54 5.59 -32.10
CA SER A 87 -27.80 4.90 -32.34
C SER A 87 -28.07 3.88 -31.22
N ALA A 88 -29.34 3.65 -30.91
CA ALA A 88 -29.74 2.64 -29.92
C ALA A 88 -29.16 1.26 -30.27
N THR A 89 -29.13 0.93 -31.56
CA THR A 89 -28.59 -0.33 -32.08
C THR A 89 -27.08 -0.50 -31.79
N ASP A 90 -26.30 0.57 -31.96
CA ASP A 90 -24.86 0.54 -31.66
C ASP A 90 -24.60 0.38 -30.15
N GLN A 91 -25.44 1.00 -29.31
CA GLN A 91 -25.38 0.86 -27.86
C GLN A 91 -25.75 -0.54 -27.39
N GLU A 92 -26.78 -1.15 -27.99
CA GLU A 92 -27.16 -2.53 -27.71
C GLU A 92 -26.04 -3.52 -28.09
N TYR A 93 -25.42 -3.32 -29.26
CA TYR A 93 -24.26 -4.10 -29.68
C TYR A 93 -23.09 -3.94 -28.70
N ALA A 94 -22.76 -2.70 -28.33
CA ALA A 94 -21.69 -2.41 -27.40
C ALA A 94 -21.95 -3.01 -26.02
N ALA A 95 -23.19 -2.91 -25.50
CA ALA A 95 -23.59 -3.54 -24.24
C ALA A 95 -23.30 -5.04 -24.24
N ASN A 96 -23.71 -5.75 -25.29
CA ASN A 96 -23.47 -7.18 -25.38
C ASN A 96 -21.97 -7.51 -25.44
N ASN A 97 -21.22 -6.79 -26.28
CA ASN A 97 -19.78 -6.99 -26.42
C ASN A 97 -19.04 -6.71 -25.12
N TYR A 98 -19.40 -5.67 -24.38
CA TYR A 98 -18.83 -5.34 -23.07
C TYR A 98 -19.10 -6.43 -22.03
N GLY A 99 -20.31 -7.01 -22.02
CA GLY A 99 -20.60 -8.18 -21.20
C GLY A 99 -19.75 -9.39 -21.56
N ILE A 100 -19.47 -9.63 -22.84
CA ILE A 100 -18.56 -10.70 -23.30
C ILE A 100 -17.11 -10.39 -22.91
N MET A 101 -16.63 -9.17 -23.17
CA MET A 101 -15.27 -8.72 -22.84
C MET A 101 -14.99 -8.77 -21.35
N SER A 102 -16.03 -8.64 -20.51
CA SER A 102 -15.90 -8.78 -19.06
C SER A 102 -15.38 -10.15 -18.61
N LEU A 103 -15.42 -11.18 -19.49
CA LEU A 103 -14.75 -12.46 -19.24
C LEU A 103 -13.24 -12.36 -19.08
N ALA A 104 -12.61 -11.31 -19.61
CA ALA A 104 -11.19 -11.03 -19.41
C ALA A 104 -10.90 -10.29 -18.10
N LEU A 105 -11.94 -9.75 -17.43
CA LEU A 105 -11.79 -9.05 -16.17
C LEU A 105 -11.73 -10.05 -15.03
N LYS A 106 -10.83 -9.78 -14.08
CA LYS A 106 -10.65 -10.62 -12.90
C LYS A 106 -11.84 -10.44 -11.94
N GLU A 107 -12.36 -11.55 -11.46
CA GLU A 107 -13.48 -11.64 -10.53
C GLU A 107 -13.00 -12.06 -9.15
N GLY A 108 -13.55 -11.44 -8.10
CA GLY A 108 -13.37 -11.84 -6.70
C GLY A 108 -14.70 -12.24 -6.04
N SER A 109 -14.64 -12.74 -4.79
CA SER A 109 -15.84 -12.96 -3.97
C SER A 109 -16.29 -11.64 -3.30
N LEU A 110 -17.52 -11.57 -2.78
CA LEU A 110 -18.00 -10.38 -2.06
C LEU A 110 -17.18 -10.10 -0.79
N ASP A 111 -16.57 -11.12 -0.20
CA ASP A 111 -15.66 -10.99 0.96
C ASP A 111 -14.31 -10.37 0.58
N ASP A 112 -13.94 -10.40 -0.70
CA ASP A 112 -12.70 -9.81 -1.22
C ASP A 112 -12.85 -8.32 -1.56
N ILE A 113 -14.01 -7.72 -1.29
CA ILE A 113 -14.24 -6.29 -1.55
C ILE A 113 -13.23 -5.47 -0.73
N PRO A 114 -12.32 -4.74 -1.39
CA PRO A 114 -11.30 -3.96 -0.70
C PRO A 114 -11.94 -2.79 0.05
N VAL A 115 -11.22 -2.32 1.08
CA VAL A 115 -11.59 -1.12 1.82
C VAL A 115 -11.50 0.09 0.90
N SER A 116 -12.30 1.12 1.17
CA SER A 116 -12.22 2.40 0.48
C SER A 116 -10.78 2.94 0.52
N GLU A 117 -10.41 3.72 -0.49
CA GLU A 117 -9.09 4.35 -0.67
C GLU A 117 -7.95 3.38 -1.04
N THR A 118 -8.24 2.08 -1.20
CA THR A 118 -7.26 1.12 -1.72
C THR A 118 -6.83 1.49 -3.14
N LEU A 119 -5.53 1.46 -3.41
CA LEU A 119 -4.98 1.71 -4.74
C LEU A 119 -5.37 0.58 -5.70
N PHE A 120 -5.73 0.94 -6.93
CA PHE A 120 -6.18 0.00 -7.94
C PHE A 120 -5.14 -0.17 -9.05
N PHE A 121 -4.81 -1.42 -9.34
CA PHE A 121 -3.90 -1.86 -10.39
C PHE A 121 -4.60 -2.87 -11.30
N GLY A 122 -4.03 -3.13 -12.49
CA GLY A 122 -4.66 -3.97 -13.52
C GLY A 122 -4.81 -5.45 -13.13
N ASP A 123 -4.15 -5.92 -12.08
CA ASP A 123 -4.23 -7.28 -11.54
C ASP A 123 -5.23 -7.44 -10.38
N ASN A 124 -5.84 -6.33 -9.92
CA ASN A 124 -6.92 -6.35 -8.94
C ASN A 124 -8.22 -6.94 -9.53
N ASN A 125 -9.14 -7.33 -8.64
CA ASN A 125 -10.48 -7.77 -9.03
C ASN A 125 -11.32 -6.57 -9.47
N PHE A 126 -11.97 -6.68 -10.62
CA PHE A 126 -12.78 -5.61 -11.21
C PHE A 126 -14.25 -5.66 -10.78
N LEU A 127 -14.73 -6.87 -10.48
CA LEU A 127 -16.09 -7.17 -10.07
C LEU A 127 -16.08 -8.27 -9.02
N PHE A 128 -17.08 -8.28 -8.15
CA PHE A 128 -17.16 -9.17 -7.00
C PHE A 128 -18.47 -9.93 -7.03
N CYS A 129 -18.44 -11.25 -7.15
CA CYS A 129 -19.62 -12.08 -7.39
C CYS A 129 -19.69 -13.27 -6.44
N ASP A 130 -20.87 -13.50 -5.87
CA ASP A 130 -21.26 -14.77 -5.25
C ASP A 130 -22.69 -15.12 -5.72
N ASN A 131 -23.72 -14.94 -4.89
CA ASN A 131 -25.12 -15.11 -5.30
C ASN A 131 -25.65 -13.93 -6.15
N TYR A 132 -24.98 -12.80 -6.04
CA TYR A 132 -25.18 -11.59 -6.82
C TYR A 132 -23.83 -10.94 -7.06
N CYS A 133 -23.80 -9.93 -7.92
CA CYS A 133 -22.55 -9.28 -8.29
C CYS A 133 -22.55 -7.81 -7.92
N SER A 134 -21.45 -7.35 -7.35
CA SER A 134 -21.22 -5.96 -6.97
C SER A 134 -20.08 -5.35 -7.76
N TYR A 135 -20.20 -4.06 -8.05
CA TYR A 135 -19.15 -3.26 -8.63
C TYR A 135 -18.80 -2.11 -7.67
N VAL A 136 -17.51 -1.92 -7.42
CA VAL A 136 -16.98 -0.84 -6.58
C VAL A 136 -16.40 0.23 -7.49
N PHE A 137 -16.87 1.46 -7.36
CA PHE A 137 -16.43 2.54 -8.24
C PHE A 137 -15.03 3.01 -7.91
N ARG A 138 -14.34 3.47 -8.95
CA ARG A 138 -12.97 3.96 -8.91
C ARG A 138 -12.96 5.43 -9.29
N GLU A 139 -12.04 6.17 -8.68
CA GLU A 139 -11.72 7.55 -9.06
C GLU A 139 -10.24 7.65 -9.43
N THR A 140 -9.97 8.43 -10.46
CA THR A 140 -8.62 8.58 -11.01
C THR A 140 -8.13 10.00 -10.80
N ASN A 141 -6.85 10.13 -10.47
CA ASN A 141 -6.18 11.40 -10.36
C ASN A 141 -5.95 12.04 -11.75
N THR A 142 -6.62 13.16 -12.03
CA THR A 142 -6.58 13.86 -13.33
C THR A 142 -5.18 14.31 -13.75
N GLU A 143 -4.28 14.61 -12.80
CA GLU A 143 -2.91 15.03 -13.12
C GLU A 143 -2.03 13.88 -13.62
N THR A 144 -2.47 12.64 -13.42
CA THR A 144 -1.72 11.44 -13.78
C THR A 144 -2.26 10.73 -15.02
N VAL A 145 -3.48 11.05 -15.46
CA VAL A 145 -4.15 10.40 -16.61
C VAL A 145 -3.35 10.58 -17.90
N ASP A 146 -2.89 11.81 -18.18
CA ASP A 146 -2.22 12.15 -19.43
C ASP A 146 -0.70 11.92 -19.40
N ASN A 147 -0.18 11.22 -18.40
CA ASN A 147 1.27 11.03 -18.26
C ASN A 147 1.74 9.78 -19.05
N PRO A 148 2.49 9.94 -20.15
CA PRO A 148 2.93 8.78 -20.95
C PRO A 148 4.02 7.94 -20.27
N TYR A 149 4.60 8.40 -19.16
CA TYR A 149 5.71 7.74 -18.47
C TYR A 149 5.32 7.09 -17.13
N LYS A 150 4.07 7.26 -16.68
CA LYS A 150 3.60 6.73 -15.39
C LYS A 150 2.16 6.23 -15.51
N ALA A 151 1.85 5.13 -14.84
CA ALA A 151 0.49 4.67 -14.73
C ALA A 151 -0.38 5.72 -13.98
N PRO A 152 -1.65 5.88 -14.38
CA PRO A 152 -2.57 6.74 -13.66
C PRO A 152 -2.76 6.24 -12.22
N VAL A 153 -2.89 7.17 -11.28
CA VAL A 153 -3.16 6.84 -9.89
C VAL A 153 -4.67 6.71 -9.73
N ILE A 154 -5.12 5.49 -9.47
CA ILE A 154 -6.52 5.11 -9.35
C ILE A 154 -6.74 4.58 -7.94
N ALA A 155 -7.82 4.98 -7.29
CA ALA A 155 -8.23 4.43 -6.00
C ALA A 155 -9.70 4.02 -6.01
N LEU A 156 -10.01 3.01 -5.22
CA LEU A 156 -11.36 2.54 -4.97
C LEU A 156 -12.07 3.51 -4.02
N THR A 157 -13.34 3.76 -4.30
CA THR A 157 -14.20 4.64 -3.50
C THR A 157 -15.04 3.83 -2.51
N ASP A 158 -15.75 4.51 -1.63
CA ASP A 158 -16.79 3.91 -0.78
C ASP A 158 -18.10 3.63 -1.55
N ARG A 159 -18.16 3.96 -2.84
CA ARG A 159 -19.35 3.78 -3.68
C ARG A 159 -19.38 2.37 -4.27
N ARG A 160 -20.54 1.74 -4.20
CA ARG A 160 -20.77 0.45 -4.83
C ARG A 160 -22.20 0.30 -5.32
N VAL A 161 -22.38 -0.58 -6.30
CA VAL A 161 -23.69 -0.97 -6.78
C VAL A 161 -23.80 -2.48 -6.81
N ASP A 162 -24.96 -2.99 -6.40
CA ASP A 162 -25.29 -4.41 -6.41
C ASP A 162 -26.24 -4.70 -7.56
N ILE A 163 -25.94 -5.72 -8.37
CA ILE A 163 -26.78 -6.20 -9.45
C ILE A 163 -27.23 -7.60 -9.11
N LYS A 164 -28.55 -7.80 -9.12
CA LYS A 164 -29.22 -9.02 -8.70
C LYS A 164 -30.12 -9.53 -9.80
N ALA A 165 -30.12 -10.83 -10.00
CA ALA A 165 -31.09 -11.51 -10.85
C ALA A 165 -31.95 -12.45 -10.01
N ASN A 166 -33.25 -12.51 -10.33
CA ASN A 166 -34.17 -13.47 -9.74
C ASN A 166 -34.81 -14.28 -10.87
N CYS A 167 -34.69 -15.59 -10.82
CA CYS A 167 -35.06 -16.50 -11.90
C CYS A 167 -36.01 -17.59 -11.45
N SER A 168 -36.97 -17.92 -12.30
CA SER A 168 -37.77 -19.15 -12.22
C SER A 168 -37.39 -20.07 -13.38
N ALA A 169 -37.22 -21.37 -13.09
CA ALA A 169 -36.90 -22.38 -14.09
C ALA A 169 -38.13 -23.27 -14.35
N TYR A 170 -38.35 -23.62 -15.61
CA TYR A 170 -39.47 -24.43 -16.08
C TYR A 170 -38.95 -25.51 -17.03
N ARG A 171 -39.39 -26.75 -16.81
CA ARG A 171 -39.07 -27.85 -17.71
C ARG A 171 -39.87 -27.73 -18.99
N VAL A 172 -39.22 -27.95 -20.13
CA VAL A 172 -39.85 -27.93 -21.45
C VAL A 172 -40.27 -29.36 -21.81
N HIS A 173 -41.55 -29.54 -22.14
CA HIS A 173 -42.13 -30.86 -22.48
C HIS A 173 -42.21 -31.08 -24.00
N GLU A 174 -42.46 -30.00 -24.76
CA GLU A 174 -42.56 -30.05 -26.22
C GLU A 174 -41.73 -28.93 -26.86
N GLY A 175 -41.16 -29.19 -28.04
CA GLY A 175 -40.37 -28.21 -28.80
C GLY A 175 -38.96 -27.93 -28.28
N GLY A 176 -38.49 -28.65 -27.26
CA GLY A 176 -37.23 -28.39 -26.56
C GLY A 176 -35.94 -28.63 -27.36
N ASN A 177 -36.02 -29.28 -28.52
CA ASN A 177 -34.86 -29.59 -29.38
C ASN A 177 -34.26 -28.37 -30.10
N GLY A 178 -34.88 -27.19 -29.99
CA GLY A 178 -34.40 -25.94 -30.60
C GLY A 178 -34.74 -25.76 -32.08
N THR A 179 -35.50 -26.68 -32.68
CA THR A 179 -35.98 -26.56 -34.08
C THR A 179 -37.42 -26.04 -34.18
N SER A 180 -38.15 -26.05 -33.07
CA SER A 180 -39.55 -25.59 -33.03
C SER A 180 -39.61 -24.10 -32.68
N SER A 181 -40.49 -23.35 -33.33
CA SER A 181 -40.75 -21.93 -33.00
C SER A 181 -41.65 -21.76 -31.77
N THR A 182 -42.14 -22.86 -31.19
CA THR A 182 -43.01 -22.86 -30.03
C THR A 182 -42.58 -23.98 -29.09
N ILE A 183 -42.52 -23.67 -27.81
CA ILE A 183 -42.22 -24.61 -26.73
C ILE A 183 -43.39 -24.67 -25.76
N VAL A 184 -43.59 -25.83 -25.14
CA VAL A 184 -44.60 -26.01 -24.10
C VAL A 184 -43.89 -26.24 -22.78
N VAL A 185 -44.11 -25.33 -21.82
CA VAL A 185 -43.56 -25.39 -20.47
C VAL A 185 -44.65 -25.65 -19.45
N GLU A 186 -44.31 -26.32 -18.36
CA GLU A 186 -45.20 -26.48 -17.23
C GLU A 186 -45.01 -25.32 -16.23
N GLN A 187 -46.03 -24.47 -16.09
CA GLN A 187 -46.05 -23.36 -15.15
C GLN A 187 -47.27 -23.51 -14.24
N ASN A 188 -47.06 -23.60 -12.92
CA ASN A 188 -48.13 -23.75 -11.92
C ASN A 188 -49.13 -24.89 -12.25
N SER A 189 -48.60 -26.06 -12.65
CA SER A 189 -49.38 -27.23 -13.08
C SER A 189 -50.28 -27.02 -14.30
N ARG A 190 -49.97 -26.00 -15.13
CA ARG A 190 -50.61 -25.76 -16.43
C ARG A 190 -49.56 -25.72 -17.54
N ASN A 191 -49.88 -26.35 -18.66
CA ASN A 191 -49.06 -26.28 -19.86
C ASN A 191 -49.26 -24.93 -20.54
N THR A 192 -48.19 -24.15 -20.64
CA THR A 192 -48.17 -22.84 -21.26
C THR A 192 -47.30 -22.89 -22.51
N SER A 193 -47.85 -22.41 -23.62
CA SER A 193 -47.16 -22.35 -24.91
C SER A 193 -46.41 -21.02 -25.03
N ILE A 194 -45.11 -21.07 -25.27
CA ILE A 194 -44.24 -19.89 -25.44
C ILE A 194 -43.70 -19.90 -26.87
N THR A 195 -43.89 -18.80 -27.60
CA THR A 195 -43.35 -18.62 -28.95
C THR A 195 -41.92 -18.10 -28.88
N LEU A 196 -41.00 -18.80 -29.53
CA LEU A 196 -39.60 -18.39 -29.67
C LEU A 196 -39.43 -17.58 -30.96
N PRO A 197 -38.79 -16.40 -30.89
CA PRO A 197 -38.59 -15.50 -32.04
C PRO A 197 -37.72 -16.08 -33.16
N SER A 198 -36.77 -16.97 -32.85
CA SER A 198 -35.99 -17.68 -33.87
C SER A 198 -35.54 -19.08 -33.41
N SER A 199 -35.65 -20.08 -34.29
CA SER A 199 -35.08 -21.42 -34.05
C SER A 199 -33.60 -21.41 -34.45
N LYS A 200 -32.70 -21.40 -33.47
CA LYS A 200 -31.24 -21.31 -33.70
C LYS A 200 -30.54 -22.68 -33.73
N GLY A 201 -31.30 -23.77 -33.64
CA GLY A 201 -30.77 -25.16 -33.66
C GLY A 201 -30.61 -25.76 -32.27
N SER A 202 -30.12 -26.99 -32.22
CA SER A 202 -29.84 -27.71 -30.96
C SER A 202 -28.51 -27.25 -30.34
N ASP A 203 -28.34 -27.46 -29.03
CA ASP A 203 -27.10 -27.20 -28.27
C ASP A 203 -26.66 -25.73 -28.21
N GLN A 204 -27.64 -24.82 -28.13
CA GLN A 204 -27.41 -23.41 -27.87
C GLN A 204 -28.35 -22.91 -26.78
N LYS A 205 -27.92 -21.86 -26.09
CA LYS A 205 -28.77 -21.11 -25.18
C LYS A 205 -29.17 -19.80 -25.82
N VAL A 206 -30.47 -19.56 -25.93
CA VAL A 206 -31.02 -18.34 -26.51
C VAL A 206 -31.55 -17.46 -25.39
N TYR A 207 -31.06 -16.23 -25.31
CA TYR A 207 -31.58 -15.20 -24.42
C TYR A 207 -32.50 -14.26 -25.19
N ILE A 208 -33.60 -13.88 -24.55
CA ILE A 208 -34.70 -13.13 -25.15
C ILE A 208 -35.09 -12.02 -24.17
N THR A 209 -35.25 -10.81 -24.67
CA THR A 209 -35.77 -9.66 -23.91
C THR A 209 -36.77 -8.90 -24.75
N SER A 210 -37.70 -8.20 -24.11
CA SER A 210 -38.68 -7.32 -24.77
C SER A 210 -38.59 -5.93 -24.17
N ALA A 211 -38.64 -4.89 -24.99
CA ALA A 211 -38.62 -3.53 -24.50
C ALA A 211 -39.97 -3.07 -23.91
N ASN A 212 -41.07 -3.75 -24.21
CA ASN A 212 -42.40 -3.53 -23.63
C ASN A 212 -42.59 -4.20 -22.26
N GLN A 213 -41.84 -5.26 -21.96
CA GLN A 213 -41.89 -5.92 -20.66
C GLN A 213 -40.94 -5.23 -19.68
N THR A 214 -41.48 -4.36 -18.84
CA THR A 214 -40.69 -3.60 -17.85
C THR A 214 -41.07 -4.00 -16.43
N CYS A 215 -40.07 -4.04 -15.56
CA CYS A 215 -40.24 -4.32 -14.12
C CYS A 215 -39.92 -3.07 -13.26
N GLY A 216 -39.62 -1.92 -13.89
CA GLY A 216 -39.07 -0.72 -13.26
C GLY A 216 -38.09 0.02 -14.17
N SER A 217 -37.53 1.14 -13.69
CA SER A 217 -36.54 1.94 -14.42
C SER A 217 -35.17 1.27 -14.54
N ASP A 218 -34.78 0.53 -13.49
CA ASP A 218 -33.41 0.00 -13.31
C ASP A 218 -33.39 -1.52 -13.41
N CYS A 219 -34.33 -2.10 -14.14
CA CYS A 219 -34.42 -3.54 -14.30
C CYS A 219 -34.97 -3.94 -15.68
N SER A 220 -34.62 -5.16 -16.08
CA SER A 220 -35.07 -5.78 -17.32
C SER A 220 -35.50 -7.22 -17.09
N THR A 221 -36.47 -7.68 -17.88
CA THR A 221 -36.89 -9.08 -17.89
C THR A 221 -36.20 -9.81 -19.03
N VAL A 222 -35.45 -10.85 -18.70
CA VAL A 222 -34.73 -11.70 -19.66
C VAL A 222 -35.24 -13.13 -19.50
N SER A 223 -35.69 -13.70 -20.60
CA SER A 223 -35.97 -15.13 -20.70
C SER A 223 -34.79 -15.85 -21.33
N ALA A 224 -34.53 -17.08 -20.92
CA ALA A 224 -33.48 -17.91 -21.50
C ALA A 224 -34.03 -19.29 -21.84
N PHE A 225 -33.69 -19.80 -23.02
CA PHE A 225 -34.08 -21.12 -23.48
C PHE A 225 -32.83 -21.97 -23.73
N GLU A 226 -32.71 -23.07 -22.98
CA GLU A 226 -31.67 -24.08 -23.12
C GLU A 226 -32.19 -25.19 -24.04
N ALA A 227 -31.81 -25.14 -25.31
CA ALA A 227 -32.20 -26.14 -26.29
C ALA A 227 -31.43 -27.46 -26.05
N SER A 228 -32.15 -28.55 -25.89
CA SER A 228 -31.60 -29.89 -25.67
C SER A 228 -32.55 -30.97 -26.17
N SER A 229 -32.01 -32.05 -26.71
CA SER A 229 -32.79 -33.22 -27.11
C SER A 229 -33.21 -34.10 -25.93
N THR A 230 -32.52 -33.99 -24.79
CA THR A 230 -32.77 -34.82 -23.60
C THR A 230 -33.41 -34.02 -22.46
N ASP A 231 -32.85 -32.85 -22.15
CA ASP A 231 -33.19 -32.07 -20.96
C ASP A 231 -33.29 -30.56 -21.25
N PRO A 232 -34.35 -30.13 -21.97
CA PRO A 232 -34.55 -28.72 -22.30
C PRO A 232 -35.19 -27.95 -21.14
N TRP A 233 -34.70 -26.72 -20.94
CA TRP A 233 -35.14 -25.85 -19.85
C TRP A 233 -35.44 -24.44 -20.35
N PHE A 234 -36.44 -23.80 -19.73
CA PHE A 234 -36.79 -22.41 -19.96
C PHE A 234 -36.70 -21.64 -18.65
N TYR A 235 -36.10 -20.45 -18.68
CA TYR A 235 -35.92 -19.60 -17.53
C TYR A 235 -36.60 -18.27 -17.79
N ASN A 236 -37.27 -17.74 -16.77
CA ASN A 236 -37.79 -16.39 -16.78
C ASN A 236 -37.15 -15.63 -15.61
N CYS A 237 -36.38 -14.60 -15.94
CA CYS A 237 -35.55 -13.89 -15.00
C CYS A 237 -35.85 -12.38 -15.02
N THR A 238 -35.79 -11.79 -13.83
CA THR A 238 -35.78 -10.33 -13.64
C THR A 238 -34.42 -9.93 -13.13
N ILE A 239 -33.75 -9.03 -13.85
CA ILE A 239 -32.41 -8.53 -13.50
C ILE A 239 -32.57 -7.08 -13.09
N SER A 240 -32.15 -6.74 -11.89
CA SER A 240 -32.29 -5.41 -11.30
C SER A 240 -30.93 -4.86 -10.88
N LEU A 241 -30.70 -3.60 -11.21
CA LEU A 241 -29.58 -2.81 -10.75
C LEU A 241 -30.02 -2.00 -9.52
N GLY A 242 -29.33 -2.19 -8.40
CA GLY A 242 -29.60 -1.42 -7.17
C GLY A 242 -29.15 0.03 -7.28
N PRO A 243 -29.58 0.91 -6.36
CA PRO A 243 -29.04 2.27 -6.29
C PRO A 243 -27.55 2.25 -5.96
N VAL A 244 -26.81 3.28 -6.39
CA VAL A 244 -25.40 3.42 -6.02
C VAL A 244 -25.30 3.80 -4.55
N LEU A 245 -24.80 2.88 -3.73
CA LEU A 245 -24.57 3.13 -2.31
C LEU A 245 -23.50 4.22 -2.16
N ASN A 246 -23.70 5.13 -1.21
CA ASN A 246 -22.84 6.29 -0.96
C ASN A 246 -22.70 7.28 -2.13
N ALA A 247 -23.64 7.28 -3.08
CA ALA A 247 -23.76 8.38 -4.03
C ALA A 247 -24.13 9.69 -3.31
N LYS A 248 -23.36 10.74 -3.54
CA LYS A 248 -23.54 12.07 -2.91
C LYS A 248 -23.99 13.13 -3.93
N ARG A 249 -23.90 12.81 -5.21
CA ARG A 249 -24.08 13.72 -6.34
C ARG A 249 -24.73 12.96 -7.50
N PRO A 250 -25.48 13.65 -8.38
CA PRO A 250 -26.14 13.00 -9.51
C PRO A 250 -25.16 12.32 -10.48
N GLU A 251 -23.94 12.84 -10.61
CA GLU A 251 -22.91 12.24 -11.45
C GLU A 251 -22.46 10.86 -10.93
N HIS A 252 -22.64 10.58 -9.64
CA HIS A 252 -22.28 9.28 -9.05
C HIS A 252 -23.31 8.19 -9.35
N GLU A 253 -24.51 8.56 -9.77
CA GLU A 253 -25.59 7.62 -10.07
C GLU A 253 -25.42 7.02 -11.46
N ILE A 254 -26.00 5.83 -11.65
CA ILE A 254 -26.06 5.19 -12.96
C ILE A 254 -27.29 5.73 -13.71
N GLY A 255 -27.08 6.17 -14.95
CA GLY A 255 -28.17 6.62 -15.80
C GLY A 255 -29.12 5.48 -16.16
N GLN A 256 -30.42 5.77 -16.24
CA GLN A 256 -31.46 4.79 -16.55
C GLN A 256 -31.21 4.07 -17.89
N SER A 257 -30.66 4.78 -18.88
CA SER A 257 -30.28 4.19 -20.18
C SER A 257 -29.20 3.12 -20.01
N LEU A 258 -28.14 3.42 -19.25
CA LEU A 258 -27.09 2.46 -18.95
C LEU A 258 -27.62 1.28 -18.13
N ALA A 259 -28.43 1.52 -17.10
CA ALA A 259 -29.01 0.45 -16.28
C ALA A 259 -29.85 -0.52 -17.13
N ARG A 260 -30.70 0.00 -18.02
CA ARG A 260 -31.51 -0.82 -18.93
C ARG A 260 -30.66 -1.61 -19.92
N LEU A 261 -29.65 -0.97 -20.52
CA LEU A 261 -28.74 -1.63 -21.44
C LEU A 261 -27.96 -2.74 -20.73
N ALA A 262 -27.39 -2.49 -19.56
CA ALA A 262 -26.63 -3.46 -18.78
C ALA A 262 -27.48 -4.66 -18.34
N THR A 263 -28.68 -4.42 -17.82
CA THR A 263 -29.57 -5.48 -17.32
C THR A 263 -30.17 -6.35 -18.43
N SER A 264 -30.29 -5.85 -19.65
CA SER A 264 -30.78 -6.62 -20.80
C SER A 264 -29.67 -7.12 -21.73
N ALA A 265 -28.42 -6.70 -21.50
CA ALA A 265 -27.30 -6.81 -22.43
C ALA A 265 -27.07 -8.21 -23.01
N ILE A 266 -27.26 -9.26 -22.21
CA ILE A 266 -27.03 -10.64 -22.64
C ILE A 266 -27.95 -11.07 -23.79
N ALA A 267 -29.13 -10.47 -23.91
CA ALA A 267 -30.09 -10.73 -24.99
C ALA A 267 -29.98 -9.73 -26.15
N LEU A 268 -29.16 -8.68 -26.01
CA LEU A 268 -28.94 -7.67 -27.04
C LEU A 268 -27.92 -8.20 -28.06
N GLY A 269 -28.18 -8.02 -29.36
CA GLY A 269 -27.29 -8.52 -30.42
C GLY A 269 -26.82 -7.46 -31.42
N GLY A 270 -27.31 -6.22 -31.32
CA GLY A 270 -26.99 -5.15 -32.28
C GLY A 270 -27.64 -5.30 -33.67
N PHE A 271 -28.26 -6.45 -33.96
CA PHE A 271 -29.04 -6.67 -35.17
C PHE A 271 -30.38 -7.22 -34.72
N GLY A 272 -31.37 -6.34 -34.55
CA GLY A 272 -32.71 -6.73 -34.14
C GLY A 272 -33.51 -7.24 -35.33
N ASP A 273 -34.18 -8.38 -35.17
CA ASP A 273 -35.31 -8.76 -35.99
C ASP A 273 -36.42 -7.70 -35.83
N GLU A 274 -37.20 -7.41 -36.89
CA GLU A 274 -38.23 -6.37 -36.88
C GLU A 274 -39.19 -6.54 -35.68
N GLY A 275 -39.10 -5.65 -34.68
CA GLY A 275 -39.99 -5.66 -33.52
C GLY A 275 -39.36 -5.19 -32.21
N ASP A 276 -40.11 -5.42 -31.12
CA ASP A 276 -39.74 -5.05 -29.74
C ASP A 276 -38.90 -6.13 -29.02
N ILE A 277 -38.80 -7.32 -29.63
CA ILE A 277 -38.12 -8.47 -29.06
C ILE A 277 -36.67 -8.48 -29.53
N ARG A 278 -35.73 -8.55 -28.59
CA ARG A 278 -34.30 -8.73 -28.87
C ARG A 278 -33.87 -10.12 -28.44
N THR A 279 -32.99 -10.71 -29.25
CA THR A 279 -32.53 -12.07 -29.02
C THR A 279 -31.05 -12.19 -29.29
N ASN A 280 -30.36 -12.98 -28.49
CA ASN A 280 -28.99 -13.38 -28.75
C ASN A 280 -28.78 -14.83 -28.32
N SER A 281 -27.85 -15.52 -28.98
CA SER A 281 -27.64 -16.95 -28.80
C SER A 281 -26.17 -17.27 -28.53
N TYR A 282 -25.92 -18.11 -27.53
CA TYR A 282 -24.59 -18.52 -27.14
C TYR A 282 -24.42 -20.03 -27.28
N PRO A 283 -23.31 -20.50 -27.89
CA PRO A 283 -23.07 -21.92 -28.04
C PRO A 283 -22.79 -22.58 -26.68
N LYS A 284 -23.16 -23.86 -26.53
CA LYS A 284 -22.99 -24.65 -25.30
C LYS A 284 -21.56 -24.66 -24.73
N ALA A 285 -20.55 -24.46 -25.58
CA ALA A 285 -19.14 -24.42 -25.17
C ALA A 285 -18.72 -23.08 -24.53
N SER A 286 -19.55 -22.04 -24.59
CA SER A 286 -19.26 -20.74 -23.99
C SER A 286 -19.79 -20.63 -22.57
N VAL A 287 -19.17 -19.76 -21.75
CA VAL A 287 -19.57 -19.51 -20.35
C VAL A 287 -21.05 -19.12 -20.24
N PHE A 288 -21.55 -18.31 -21.17
CA PHE A 288 -22.95 -17.87 -21.16
C PHE A 288 -23.91 -18.84 -21.87
N GLY A 289 -23.38 -19.81 -22.63
CA GLY A 289 -24.18 -20.82 -23.34
C GLY A 289 -24.22 -22.19 -22.67
N MET A 290 -23.35 -22.46 -21.67
CA MET A 290 -23.30 -23.75 -20.98
C MET A 290 -24.63 -24.13 -20.34
N PRO A 291 -25.03 -25.41 -20.34
CA PRO A 291 -26.32 -25.84 -19.83
C PRO A 291 -26.34 -25.76 -18.29
N LEU A 292 -27.44 -25.29 -17.72
CA LEU A 292 -27.62 -25.16 -16.26
C LEU A 292 -28.62 -26.18 -15.71
N ASN A 293 -29.30 -26.93 -16.58
CA ASN A 293 -30.14 -28.09 -16.22
C ASN A 293 -31.22 -27.77 -15.16
N GLY A 294 -31.82 -26.59 -15.26
CA GLY A 294 -32.85 -26.11 -14.35
C GLY A 294 -32.34 -25.38 -13.12
N SER A 295 -31.03 -25.18 -12.97
CA SER A 295 -30.45 -24.43 -11.85
C SER A 295 -30.79 -22.94 -11.94
N THR A 296 -31.63 -22.46 -11.02
CA THR A 296 -31.96 -21.03 -10.90
C THR A 296 -30.76 -20.23 -10.42
N ASP A 297 -30.00 -20.75 -9.47
CA ASP A 297 -28.89 -20.02 -8.85
C ASP A 297 -27.76 -19.81 -9.86
N GLY A 298 -27.48 -20.82 -10.69
CA GLY A 298 -26.51 -20.69 -11.79
C GLY A 298 -26.94 -19.67 -12.85
N MET A 299 -28.25 -19.57 -13.13
CA MET A 299 -28.78 -18.60 -14.08
C MET A 299 -28.73 -17.18 -13.49
N GLN A 300 -29.10 -17.04 -12.22
CA GLN A 300 -29.04 -15.77 -11.50
C GLN A 300 -27.60 -15.24 -11.44
N TYR A 301 -26.64 -16.12 -11.15
CA TYR A 301 -25.22 -15.81 -11.19
C TYR A 301 -24.77 -15.32 -12.57
N ILE A 302 -25.04 -16.09 -13.63
CA ILE A 302 -24.64 -15.74 -15.00
C ILE A 302 -25.19 -14.38 -15.42
N LEU A 303 -26.46 -14.11 -15.14
CA LEU A 303 -27.12 -12.86 -15.51
C LEU A 303 -26.60 -11.67 -14.70
N SER A 304 -26.42 -11.85 -13.39
CA SER A 304 -25.87 -10.81 -12.51
C SER A 304 -24.43 -10.48 -12.91
N ARG A 305 -23.61 -11.51 -13.14
CA ARG A 305 -22.24 -11.34 -13.63
C ARG A 305 -22.25 -10.61 -14.95
N PHE A 306 -23.01 -11.06 -15.94
CA PHE A 306 -23.00 -10.44 -17.27
C PHE A 306 -23.29 -8.94 -17.16
N ALA A 307 -24.35 -8.56 -16.44
CA ALA A 307 -24.73 -7.16 -16.24
C ALA A 307 -23.67 -6.35 -15.47
N THR A 308 -23.06 -6.90 -14.40
CA THR A 308 -21.96 -6.25 -13.68
C THR A 308 -20.71 -6.11 -14.54
N GLY A 309 -20.45 -7.09 -15.39
CA GLY A 309 -19.38 -7.08 -16.37
C GLY A 309 -19.55 -5.99 -17.42
N VAL A 310 -20.79 -5.75 -17.88
CA VAL A 310 -21.11 -4.61 -18.75
C VAL A 310 -20.76 -3.31 -18.05
N LEU A 311 -21.21 -3.12 -16.81
CA LEU A 311 -20.90 -1.91 -16.05
C LEU A 311 -19.39 -1.72 -15.85
N ALA A 312 -18.67 -2.78 -15.50
CA ALA A 312 -17.22 -2.74 -15.30
C ALA A 312 -16.48 -2.36 -16.59
N ALA A 313 -16.87 -2.93 -17.73
CA ALA A 313 -16.28 -2.58 -19.02
C ALA A 313 -16.65 -1.16 -19.47
N VAL A 314 -17.89 -0.72 -19.20
CA VAL A 314 -18.33 0.66 -19.47
C VAL A 314 -17.48 1.69 -18.71
N VAL A 315 -17.12 1.41 -17.46
CA VAL A 315 -16.24 2.31 -16.70
C VAL A 315 -14.84 2.41 -17.31
N GLU A 316 -14.35 1.34 -17.94
CA GLU A 316 -13.04 1.36 -18.60
C GLU A 316 -13.09 2.00 -20.01
N SER A 317 -14.25 2.03 -20.65
CA SER A 317 -14.37 2.43 -22.07
C SER A 317 -15.01 3.78 -22.30
N ASN A 318 -15.93 4.20 -21.44
CA ASN A 318 -16.63 5.46 -21.58
C ASN A 318 -15.66 6.63 -21.38
N THR A 319 -16.01 7.78 -21.96
CA THR A 319 -15.26 9.00 -21.71
C THR A 319 -15.44 9.43 -20.26
N ASP A 320 -14.35 9.83 -19.64
CA ASP A 320 -14.37 10.38 -18.30
C ASP A 320 -14.99 11.78 -18.24
N ILE A 321 -15.61 12.05 -17.09
CA ILE A 321 -15.99 13.39 -16.63
C ILE A 321 -15.07 13.79 -15.48
N VAL A 322 -14.73 15.08 -15.46
CA VAL A 322 -13.88 15.66 -14.41
C VAL A 322 -14.74 16.47 -13.45
N MET A 323 -14.58 16.21 -12.16
CA MET A 323 -15.36 16.86 -11.10
C MET A 323 -14.51 17.10 -9.85
N ASP A 324 -14.95 18.01 -8.99
CA ASP A 324 -14.27 18.29 -7.73
C ASP A 324 -14.54 17.16 -6.73
N GLY A 325 -13.50 16.53 -6.19
CA GLY A 325 -13.60 15.37 -5.31
C GLY A 325 -12.37 15.17 -4.43
N GLN A 326 -12.15 13.93 -3.99
CA GLN A 326 -10.97 13.54 -3.23
C GLN A 326 -10.00 12.84 -4.18
N GLN A 327 -9.03 13.60 -4.67
CA GLN A 327 -8.03 13.15 -5.62
C GLN A 327 -7.07 12.15 -4.96
N PRO A 328 -6.95 10.92 -5.50
CA PRO A 328 -6.05 9.93 -4.94
C PRO A 328 -4.60 10.28 -5.27
N THR A 329 -3.73 10.23 -4.27
CA THR A 329 -2.29 10.50 -4.42
C THR A 329 -1.48 9.41 -3.74
N ILE A 330 -0.30 9.12 -4.29
CA ILE A 330 0.61 8.15 -3.66
C ILE A 330 1.30 8.85 -2.49
N GLY A 331 0.93 8.44 -1.27
CA GLY A 331 1.56 8.91 -0.04
C GLY A 331 2.93 8.27 0.22
N GLN A 332 3.62 8.77 1.23
CA GLN A 332 4.85 8.17 1.76
C GLN A 332 4.59 7.63 3.16
N LYS A 333 4.98 6.38 3.41
CA LYS A 333 4.94 5.73 4.73
C LYS A 333 6.36 5.56 5.26
N LEU A 334 6.55 5.90 6.54
CA LEU A 334 7.79 5.59 7.25
C LEU A 334 7.74 4.12 7.66
N ASN A 335 8.52 3.28 6.98
CA ASN A 335 8.68 1.89 7.34
C ASN A 335 9.86 1.74 8.30
N VAL A 336 9.60 1.22 9.49
CA VAL A 336 10.62 0.94 10.49
C VAL A 336 10.81 -0.56 10.56
N SER A 337 11.82 -1.05 9.84
CA SER A 337 12.02 -2.48 9.60
C SER A 337 12.44 -3.25 10.87
N HIS A 338 13.20 -2.62 11.76
CA HIS A 338 13.81 -3.31 12.91
C HIS A 338 13.72 -2.50 14.21
N TRP A 339 12.52 -2.39 14.78
CA TRP A 339 12.30 -1.75 16.09
C TRP A 339 13.19 -2.32 17.21
N GLY A 340 13.47 -3.62 17.19
CA GLY A 340 14.37 -4.27 18.16
C GLY A 340 15.82 -3.79 18.07
N ILE A 341 16.34 -3.57 16.86
CA ILE A 341 17.72 -3.11 16.65
C ILE A 341 17.85 -1.64 17.06
N ILE A 342 16.87 -0.81 16.69
CA ILE A 342 16.81 0.61 17.08
C ILE A 342 16.83 0.73 18.61
N THR A 343 15.95 0.01 19.29
CA THR A 343 15.86 0.05 20.75
C THR A 343 17.14 -0.47 21.41
N LEU A 344 17.78 -1.50 20.86
CA LEU A 344 19.06 -2.01 21.34
C LEU A 344 20.18 -0.96 21.19
N ILE A 345 20.30 -0.30 20.04
CA ILE A 345 21.31 0.74 19.80
C ILE A 345 21.10 1.91 20.78
N LEU A 346 19.85 2.37 20.95
CA LEU A 346 19.51 3.44 21.89
C LEU A 346 19.84 3.06 23.34
N TRP A 347 19.55 1.83 23.75
CA TRP A 347 19.89 1.34 25.09
C TRP A 347 21.39 1.23 25.32
N VAL A 348 22.12 0.62 24.38
CA VAL A 348 23.58 0.42 24.50
C VAL A 348 24.30 1.77 24.53
N THR A 349 23.93 2.71 23.66
CA THR A 349 24.54 4.05 23.63
C THR A 349 24.26 4.83 24.91
N THR A 350 23.02 4.83 25.40
CA THR A 350 22.64 5.51 26.65
C THR A 350 23.36 4.89 27.85
N PHE A 351 23.42 3.57 27.93
CA PHE A 351 24.10 2.85 29.02
C PHE A 351 25.61 3.09 29.01
N LEU A 352 26.25 3.09 27.85
CA LEU A 352 27.67 3.37 27.72
C LEU A 352 28.00 4.82 28.11
N GLN A 353 27.18 5.79 27.68
CA GLN A 353 27.32 7.19 28.07
C GLN A 353 27.15 7.36 29.60
N LEU A 354 26.20 6.66 30.20
CA LEU A 354 26.01 6.67 31.65
C LEU A 354 27.24 6.12 32.40
N ILE A 355 27.80 4.99 31.94
CA ILE A 355 29.04 4.43 32.53
C ILE A 355 30.18 5.44 32.46
N VAL A 356 30.37 6.07 31.30
CA VAL A 356 31.46 7.04 31.10
C VAL A 356 31.26 8.26 31.99
N ALA A 357 30.02 8.75 32.14
CA ALA A 357 29.72 9.84 33.06
C ALA A 357 30.06 9.47 34.51
N ILE A 358 29.67 8.28 34.98
CA ILE A 358 29.98 7.80 36.33
C ILE A 358 31.50 7.71 36.56
N VAL A 359 32.24 7.13 35.61
CA VAL A 359 33.70 7.03 35.69
C VAL A 359 34.33 8.42 35.70
N ALA A 360 33.89 9.33 34.82
CA ALA A 360 34.39 10.70 34.76
C ALA A 360 34.14 11.45 36.08
N THR A 361 32.96 11.32 36.68
CA THR A 361 32.67 11.91 38.01
C THR A 361 33.57 11.33 39.09
N LYS A 362 33.78 10.01 39.12
CA LYS A 362 34.65 9.36 40.11
C LYS A 362 36.12 9.74 39.95
N VAL A 363 36.60 9.92 38.72
CA VAL A 363 37.96 10.40 38.45
C VAL A 363 38.08 11.88 38.81
N SER A 364 37.08 12.70 38.48
CA SER A 364 37.03 14.11 38.85
C SER A 364 37.08 14.33 40.36
N GLU A 365 36.47 13.44 41.17
CA GLU A 365 36.55 13.50 42.63
C GLU A 365 37.98 13.25 43.15
N ARG A 366 38.80 12.50 42.41
CA ARG A 366 40.19 12.18 42.80
C ARG A 366 41.21 13.18 42.28
N VAL A 367 40.88 13.92 41.23
CA VAL A 367 41.78 14.89 40.62
C VAL A 367 41.41 16.27 41.14
N VAL A 368 42.18 16.75 42.11
CA VAL A 368 42.10 18.15 42.55
C VAL A 368 42.70 19.01 41.43
N VAL A 369 41.83 19.57 40.59
CA VAL A 369 42.25 20.56 39.59
C VAL A 369 42.54 21.86 40.34
N PRO A 370 43.78 22.37 40.31
CA PRO A 370 44.09 23.65 40.95
C PRO A 370 43.21 24.74 40.32
N PRO A 371 42.67 25.69 41.10
CA PRO A 371 41.96 26.83 40.53
C PRO A 371 42.86 27.52 39.50
N ARG A 372 42.29 28.01 38.39
CA ARG A 372 42.96 28.64 37.23
C ARG A 372 43.68 29.97 37.54
N ASP A 373 44.11 30.16 38.77
CA ASP A 373 44.84 31.33 39.19
C ASP A 373 46.32 31.22 38.81
N SER A 374 46.91 32.32 38.34
CA SER A 374 48.31 32.37 37.91
C SER A 374 49.28 32.02 39.05
N LEU A 375 48.85 32.28 40.29
CA LEU A 375 49.59 32.04 41.53
C LEU A 375 49.65 30.55 41.91
N SER A 376 48.57 29.79 41.70
CA SER A 376 48.53 28.35 42.00
C SER A 376 49.37 27.55 41.00
N GLN A 377 49.35 27.94 39.71
CA GLN A 377 50.23 27.37 38.69
C GLN A 377 51.71 27.66 38.96
N ALA A 378 52.04 28.86 39.44
CA ALA A 378 53.41 29.24 39.82
C ALA A 378 53.91 28.48 41.07
N GLN A 379 53.04 28.18 42.04
CA GLN A 379 53.39 27.38 43.22
C GLN A 379 53.76 25.94 42.87
N ILE A 380 53.05 25.33 41.92
CA ILE A 380 53.36 23.98 41.41
C ILE A 380 54.71 23.97 40.67
N LEU A 381 54.98 25.00 39.87
CA LEU A 381 56.28 25.16 39.18
C LEU A 381 57.44 25.42 40.15
N ARG A 382 57.20 26.15 41.24
CA ARG A 382 58.20 26.44 42.27
C ARG A 382 58.65 25.17 43.00
N GLY A 383 57.74 24.24 43.29
CA GLY A 383 58.09 22.95 43.89
C GLY A 383 59.07 22.13 43.03
N MET A 384 58.87 22.12 41.71
CA MET A 384 59.77 21.42 40.78
C MET A 384 61.17 22.04 40.69
N VAL A 385 61.29 23.38 40.81
CA VAL A 385 62.58 24.06 40.81
C VAL A 385 63.35 23.78 42.10
N VAL A 386 62.66 23.75 43.24
CA VAL A 386 63.28 23.46 44.55
C VAL A 386 63.76 22.01 44.62
N ASP A 387 62.98 21.04 44.13
CA ASP A 387 63.40 19.64 44.10
C ASP A 387 64.56 19.38 43.13
N GLY A 388 64.59 20.08 41.98
CA GLY A 388 65.73 20.00 41.05
C GLY A 388 67.04 20.48 41.68
N ILE A 389 66.98 21.54 42.49
CA ILE A 389 68.12 22.06 43.25
C ILE A 389 68.50 21.12 44.40
N MET A 390 67.52 20.55 45.11
CA MET A 390 67.78 19.60 46.20
C MET A 390 68.33 18.25 45.73
N GLN A 391 68.02 17.81 44.50
CA GLN A 391 68.59 16.58 43.93
C GLN A 391 70.05 16.74 43.52
N GLU A 392 70.46 17.94 43.07
CA GLU A 392 71.88 18.28 42.90
C GLU A 392 72.61 18.27 44.24
N GLU A 393 72.00 18.82 45.30
CA GLU A 393 72.61 18.83 46.64
C GLU A 393 72.64 17.44 47.30
N ALA A 394 71.64 16.59 47.07
CA ALA A 394 71.56 15.23 47.63
C ALA A 394 72.54 14.23 46.98
N LYS A 395 72.98 14.47 45.73
CA LYS A 395 74.08 13.69 45.12
C LYS A 395 75.44 13.97 45.77
N VAL A 396 75.59 15.07 46.50
CA VAL A 396 76.85 15.45 47.17
C VAL A 396 76.90 14.97 48.62
N LYS A 397 75.76 14.71 49.27
CA LYS A 397 75.71 14.30 50.68
C LYS A 397 74.74 13.14 50.87
N GLY A 398 75.26 11.93 50.82
CA GLY A 398 74.50 10.70 51.06
C GLY A 398 73.93 10.63 52.48
N GLN A 399 72.69 11.11 52.67
CA GLN A 399 71.91 10.95 53.89
C GLN A 399 70.42 10.80 53.60
N VAL A 400 69.78 9.87 54.33
CA VAL A 400 68.35 9.55 54.30
C VAL A 400 67.71 9.95 55.63
N PRO A 401 66.50 10.52 55.64
CA PRO A 401 65.65 10.51 56.83
C PRO A 401 64.26 9.87 56.63
N GLN A 402 63.84 9.12 57.65
CA GLN A 402 62.48 8.60 57.95
C GLN A 402 61.49 9.71 58.35
N VAL A 403 60.17 9.57 58.51
CA VAL A 403 59.02 8.79 57.97
C VAL A 403 57.81 9.56 58.51
N ARG A 404 56.91 10.04 57.64
CA ARG A 404 55.50 10.37 57.93
C ARG A 404 54.73 10.28 56.61
N SER A 405 53.60 9.59 56.61
CA SER A 405 52.79 9.35 55.41
C SER A 405 52.24 10.67 54.89
N LEU A 406 52.85 11.19 53.83
CA LEU A 406 52.39 12.35 53.10
C LEU A 406 52.27 11.93 51.63
N TRP A 407 51.16 12.28 50.99
CA TRP A 407 51.03 12.16 49.55
C TRP A 407 51.98 13.20 48.93
N ILE A 408 53.12 12.74 48.41
CA ILE A 408 54.14 13.61 47.83
C ILE A 408 54.04 13.48 46.31
N TYR A 409 53.94 14.61 45.63
CA TYR A 409 54.14 14.67 44.19
C TYR A 409 55.61 14.39 43.92
N ARG A 410 55.92 13.19 43.43
CA ARG A 410 57.26 12.89 42.95
C ARG A 410 57.33 13.15 41.47
N ASN A 411 58.48 13.66 41.05
CA ASN A 411 58.85 13.74 39.65
C ASN A 411 59.96 12.71 39.40
N GLN A 412 59.84 11.96 38.32
CA GLN A 412 60.89 11.09 37.84
C GLN A 412 61.43 11.64 36.54
N HIS A 413 62.71 12.00 36.49
CA HIS A 413 63.32 12.48 35.26
C HIS A 413 63.38 11.35 34.22
N VAL A 414 62.64 11.50 33.13
CA VAL A 414 62.69 10.64 31.95
C VAL A 414 63.46 11.43 30.89
N ASP A 415 64.44 10.77 30.28
CA ASP A 415 65.48 11.42 29.50
C ASP A 415 64.96 12.43 28.44
N ALA A 416 65.78 13.41 28.07
CA ALA A 416 65.44 14.58 27.24
C ALA A 416 64.54 15.66 27.91
N GLY A 417 64.68 15.89 29.23
CA GLY A 417 64.05 17.00 29.94
C GLY A 417 62.55 16.82 30.20
N LEU A 418 62.08 15.57 30.23
CA LEU A 418 60.68 15.21 30.48
C LEU A 418 60.52 14.76 31.95
N TYR A 419 59.54 15.33 32.67
CA TYR A 419 59.31 14.97 34.08
C TYR A 419 58.06 14.11 34.27
N ASP A 420 58.33 12.95 34.87
CA ASP A 420 57.51 11.87 35.38
C ASP A 420 56.58 12.25 36.53
N LEU A 421 55.54 13.10 36.39
CA LEU A 421 54.74 13.46 37.58
C LEU A 421 53.75 12.33 37.93
N TYR A 422 53.87 11.80 39.15
CA TYR A 422 52.90 10.92 39.77
C TYR A 422 52.80 11.20 41.27
N MET A 423 51.62 10.95 41.83
CA MET A 423 51.46 10.89 43.29
C MET A 423 51.67 9.45 43.71
N GLU A 424 52.70 9.22 44.51
CA GLU A 424 52.89 7.96 45.20
C GLU A 424 52.41 8.13 46.64
N GLU A 425 51.57 7.21 47.10
CA GLU A 425 51.38 7.04 48.53
C GLU A 425 52.69 6.43 49.03
N VAL A 426 53.61 7.29 49.48
CA VAL A 426 54.80 6.81 50.16
C VAL A 426 54.34 6.32 51.53
N ARG A 427 53.84 5.08 51.57
CA ARG A 427 53.91 4.25 52.77
C ARG A 427 55.38 3.93 52.94
N THR A 428 56.02 4.65 53.84
CA THR A 428 57.41 4.41 54.16
C THR A 428 57.53 3.18 55.06
#